data_AF-A0A7V9CQS4-F1
#
_entry.id   AF-A0A7V9CQS4-F1
#
_cell.length_a   1.000
_cell.length_b   1.000
_cell.length_c   1.000
_cell.angle_alpha   90.00
_cell.angle_beta   90.00
_cell.angle_gamma   90.00
#
_symmetry.space_group_name_H-M   'P 1'
#
loop_
_entity.id
_entity.type
_entity.pdbx_description
1 polymer ?
#
loop_
_entity_poly.entity_id
_entity_poly.type
_entity_poly.pdbx_seq_one_letter_code
_entity_poly.pdbx_strand_id
1 'polypeptide(L)' 'MVGEAEDRLREAEALLERLERARARLEATEDPDAAIDVLAELSEIAKEIELAIGDARKAVDAEP' A
#
# COMPACT_ATOMS: atom_id res chain seq x y z
N MET A 1 10.30 -21.02 3.95
CA MET A 1 10.31 -20.79 2.49
C MET A 1 10.90 -19.41 2.25
N VAL A 2 12.06 -19.29 1.59
CA VAL A 2 12.74 -17.98 1.42
C VAL A 2 12.06 -17.13 0.33
N GLY A 3 11.60 -17.76 -0.77
CA GLY A 3 10.98 -17.06 -1.89
C GLY A 3 9.66 -16.35 -1.55
N GLU A 4 8.78 -16.97 -0.77
CA GLU A 4 7.47 -16.38 -0.43
C GLU A 4 7.60 -15.15 0.48
N ALA A 5 8.55 -15.16 1.41
CA ALA A 5 8.84 -13.99 2.25
C ALA A 5 9.42 -12.83 1.43
N GLU A 6 10.31 -13.13 0.47
CA GLU A 6 10.87 -12.13 -0.45
C GLU A 6 9.82 -11.56 -1.41
N ASP A 7 8.87 -12.37 -1.88
CA ASP A 7 7.77 -11.91 -2.72
C ASP A 7 6.84 -10.95 -1.95
N ARG A 8 6.46 -11.30 -0.72
CA ARG A 8 5.65 -10.42 0.15
C ARG A 8 6.36 -9.11 0.50
N LEU A 9 7.67 -9.15 0.72
CA LEU A 9 8.47 -7.95 0.95
C LEU A 9 8.44 -7.04 -0.30
N ARG A 10 8.64 -7.61 -1.49
CA ARG A 10 8.57 -6.86 -2.76
C ARG A 10 7.20 -6.23 -2.98
N GLU A 11 6.12 -6.94 -2.66
CA GLU A 11 4.76 -6.38 -2.74
C GLU A 11 4.56 -5.22 -1.76
N ALA A 12 5.04 -5.34 -0.52
CA ALA A 12 4.96 -4.28 0.47
C ALA A 12 5.75 -3.02 0.06
N GLU A 13 6.95 -3.20 -0.49
CA GLU A 13 7.78 -2.11 -1.02
C GLU A 13 7.08 -1.39 -2.19
N ALA A 14 6.46 -2.14 -3.10
CA ALA A 14 5.71 -1.56 -4.22
C ALA A 14 4.48 -0.76 -3.76
N LEU A 15 3.76 -1.24 -2.74
CA LEU A 15 2.64 -0.52 -2.13
C LEU A 15 3.09 0.78 -1.46
N LEU A 16 4.22 0.74 -0.73
CA LEU A 16 4.80 1.92 -0.11
C LEU A 16 5.21 2.97 -1.16
N GLU A 17 5.88 2.55 -2.23
CA GLU A 17 6.29 3.46 -3.30
C GLU A 17 5.07 4.09 -4.01
N ARG A 18 3.99 3.32 -4.22
CA ARG A 18 2.71 3.85 -4.73
C ARG A 18 2.10 4.89 -3.79
N LEU A 19 2.08 4.61 -2.48
CA LEU A 19 1.58 5.52 -1.46
C LEU A 19 2.37 6.85 -1.46
N GLU A 20 3.70 6.78 -1.48
CA GLU A 20 4.56 7.97 -1.49
C GLU A 20 4.34 8.83 -2.73
N ARG A 21 4.19 8.23 -3.90
CA ARG A 21 3.86 8.95 -5.14
C ARG A 21 2.48 9.61 -5.09
N ALA A 22 1.47 8.92 -4.55
CA ALA A 22 0.14 9.48 -4.39
C ALA A 22 0.13 10.65 -3.40
N ARG A 23 0.85 10.52 -2.28
CA ARG A 23 1.03 11.61 -1.31
C ARG A 23 1.74 12.81 -1.95
N ALA A 24 2.85 12.60 -2.67
CA ALA A 24 3.58 13.68 -3.32
C ALA A 24 2.72 14.40 -4.37
N ARG A 25 1.88 13.67 -5.11
CA ARG A 25 0.89 14.28 -6.02
C ARG A 25 -0.11 15.12 -5.25
N LEU A 26 -0.69 14.61 -4.17
CA LEU A 26 -1.65 15.36 -3.34
C LEU A 26 -1.03 16.66 -2.81
N GLU A 27 0.20 16.60 -2.31
CA GLU A 27 0.93 17.78 -1.80
C GLU A 27 1.18 18.84 -2.88
N ALA A 28 1.26 18.44 -4.14
CA ALA A 28 1.44 19.34 -5.29
C ALA A 28 0.11 19.78 -5.94
N THR A 29 -1.04 19.22 -5.52
CA THR A 29 -2.35 19.50 -6.13
C THR A 29 -2.95 20.78 -5.54
N GLU A 30 -3.20 21.77 -6.38
CA GLU A 30 -3.87 23.02 -6.00
C GLU A 30 -5.38 23.03 -6.31
N ASP A 31 -5.82 22.17 -7.24
CA ASP A 31 -7.22 22.05 -7.65
C ASP A 31 -8.00 21.14 -6.67
N PRO A 32 -9.08 21.64 -6.03
CA PRO A 32 -9.81 20.87 -5.03
C PRO A 32 -10.45 19.58 -5.55
N ASP A 33 -10.94 19.57 -6.80
CA ASP A 33 -11.59 18.39 -7.37
C ASP A 33 -10.54 17.31 -7.67
N ALA A 34 -9.39 17.70 -8.25
CA ALA A 34 -8.25 16.80 -8.42
C ALA A 34 -7.69 16.29 -7.08
N ALA A 35 -7.74 17.09 -6.01
CA ALA A 35 -7.32 16.64 -4.68
C ALA A 35 -8.23 15.53 -4.14
N ILE A 36 -9.55 15.62 -4.39
CA ILE A 36 -10.51 14.57 -4.03
C ILE A 36 -10.18 13.26 -4.74
N ASP A 37 -9.84 13.31 -6.04
CA ASP A 37 -9.45 12.12 -6.80
C ASP A 37 -8.18 11.46 -6.24
N VAL A 38 -7.16 12.26 -5.90
CA VAL A 38 -5.93 11.72 -5.29
C VAL A 38 -6.19 11.17 -3.89
N LEU A 39 -7.07 11.79 -3.11
CA LEU A 39 -7.49 11.28 -1.79
C LEU A 39 -8.24 9.94 -1.92
N ALA A 40 -9.06 9.77 -2.96
CA ALA A 40 -9.71 8.49 -3.24
C ALA A 40 -8.68 7.41 -3.60
N GLU A 41 -7.69 7.73 -4.44
CA GLU A 41 -6.58 6.82 -4.76
C GLU A 41 -5.79 6.42 -3.50
N LEU A 42 -5.47 7.38 -2.63
CA LEU A 42 -4.81 7.14 -1.34
C LEU A 42 -5.62 6.20 -0.44
N SER A 43 -6.95 6.35 -0.42
CA SER A 43 -7.81 5.46 0.36
C SER A 43 -7.81 4.03 -0.17
N GLU A 44 -7.72 3.82 -1.49
CA GLU A 44 -7.63 2.47 -2.05
C GLU A 44 -6.27 1.84 -1.75
N ILE A 45 -5.18 2.60 -1.87
CA ILE A 45 -3.83 2.13 -1.50
C ILE A 45 -3.80 1.71 -0.01
N ALA A 46 -4.43 2.48 0.88
CA ALA A 46 -4.51 2.13 2.30
C ALA A 46 -5.21 0.78 2.54
N LYS A 47 -6.31 0.50 1.82
CA LYS A 47 -7.00 -0.80 1.91
C LYS A 47 -6.12 -1.95 1.42
N GLU A 48 -5.40 -1.75 0.30
CA GLU A 48 -4.46 -2.76 -0.22
C GLU A 48 -3.35 -3.07 0.82
N ILE A 49 -2.82 -2.05 1.49
CA ILE A 49 -1.82 -2.21 2.56
C ILE A 49 -2.41 -2.97 3.76
N GLU A 50 -3.61 -2.62 4.21
CA GLU A 50 -4.28 -3.32 5.31
C GLU A 50 -4.49 -4.81 5.01
N LEU A 51 -4.89 -5.14 3.78
CA LEU A 51 -5.03 -6.53 3.34
C LEU A 51 -3.69 -7.27 3.36
N ALA A 52 -2.64 -6.67 2.79
CA ALA A 52 -1.30 -7.26 2.78
C ALA A 52 -0.76 -7.52 4.20
N ILE A 53 -0.96 -6.57 5.13
CA ILE A 53 -0.62 -6.74 6.55
C ILE A 53 -1.43 -7.87 7.16
N GLY A 54 -2.74 -7.93 6.89
CA GLY A 54 -3.63 -8.98 7.38
C GLY A 54 -3.18 -10.37 6.95
N ASP A 55 -2.79 -10.53 5.69
CA ASP A 55 -2.34 -11.81 5.15
C ASP A 55 -0.94 -12.19 5.65
N ALA A 56 -0.02 -11.22 5.77
CA ALA A 56 1.27 -11.44 6.39
C ALA A 56 1.14 -11.94 7.85
N ARG A 57 0.22 -11.36 8.63
CA ARG A 57 -0.05 -11.82 10.01
C ARG A 57 -0.57 -13.25 10.05
N LYS A 58 -1.55 -13.59 9.20
CA LYS A 58 -2.09 -14.96 9.12
C LYS A 58 -1.00 -15.97 8.76
N ALA A 59 -0.07 -15.62 7.88
CA ALA A 59 1.01 -16.49 7.48
C ALA A 59 1.99 -16.78 8.63
N VAL A 60 2.28 -15.78 9.46
CA VAL A 60 3.09 -15.96 10.68
C VAL A 60 2.37 -16.84 11.70
N ASP A 61 1.06 -16.64 11.88
CA ASP A 61 0.24 -17.45 12.80
C ASP A 61 0.03 -18.91 12.31
N ALA A 62 0.26 -19.17 11.02
CA ALA A 62 0.08 -20.48 10.38
C ALA A 62 1.37 -21.31 10.22
N GLU A 63 2.55 -20.72 10.46
CA GLU A 63 3.82 -21.47 10.58
C GLU A 63 3.95 -22.03 12.02
N PRO A 64 4.00 -23.38 12.22
CA PRO A 64 4.10 -24.00 13.55
C PRO A 64 5.49 -23.91 14.19
#